data_AF-A0A922SVQ8-F1
#
_entry.id   AF-A0A922SVQ8-F1
#
_cell.length_a   1.000
_cell.length_b   1.000
_cell.length_c   1.000
_cell.angle_alpha   90.00
_cell.angle_beta   90.00
_cell.angle_gamma   90.00
#
_symmetry.space_group_name_H-M   'P 1'
#
loop_
_entity.id
_entity.type
_entity.pdbx_description
1 polymer ?
#
loop_
_entity_poly.entity_id
_entity_poly.type
_entity_poly.pdbx_seq_one_letter_code
_entity_poly.pdbx_strand_id
1 'polypeptide(L)'
;MTFTTRAILLNLATAVYAQYGPNGQYGPGFHGRGGGGGGDGHGYGYGGNGHATQYGGDGGNDHASQNGANGGNDGNGFVSQNGGRPEDFSSFSSTSRRELIVAHGVLAALAFVLLFPVGSILIRLGSFRGVWIIHGLFQLFAYVIYIAAFGIGVWMINTIPVDMLSNYHPIIGITVFALLFFQPILGFIHHVQYKKYSRRTVWSHGHLWLGRFIITLGMINGGLGLLLASDAPDSTGHAPSRGQIVAYSVFACIMWLLWAAAAIHGERKKVISRAAAANKEVETSTPRHPTDNKLPFAQRVYI
;
A
#
# COMPACT_ATOMS: atom_id res chain seq x y z
N MET A 1 24.83 16.70 -18.05
CA MET A 1 23.91 16.31 -16.97
C MET A 1 24.13 14.85 -16.57
N THR A 2 25.26 14.50 -15.93
CA THR A 2 25.64 13.08 -15.71
C THR A 2 26.46 12.82 -14.43
N PHE A 3 26.41 13.72 -13.44
CA PHE A 3 27.16 13.54 -12.18
C PHE A 3 26.29 13.12 -10.98
N THR A 4 24.98 13.38 -11.01
CA THR A 4 24.08 13.16 -9.86
C THR A 4 23.53 11.73 -9.77
N THR A 5 23.30 11.06 -10.90
CA THR A 5 22.75 9.68 -10.93
C THR A 5 23.78 8.63 -10.52
N ARG A 6 25.07 8.85 -10.80
CA ARG A 6 26.15 7.92 -10.40
C ARG A 6 26.40 7.97 -8.89
N ALA A 7 26.26 9.13 -8.25
CA ALA A 7 26.44 9.25 -6.79
C ALA A 7 25.36 8.51 -5.99
N ILE A 8 24.11 8.48 -6.47
CA ILE A 8 23.00 7.76 -5.81
C ILE A 8 23.18 6.24 -5.94
N LEU A 9 23.58 5.76 -7.13
CA LEU A 9 23.84 4.33 -7.35
C LEU A 9 25.10 3.82 -6.64
N LEU A 10 26.16 4.65 -6.54
CA LEU A 10 27.39 4.27 -5.84
C LEU A 10 27.20 4.17 -4.32
N ASN A 11 26.34 5.01 -3.72
CA ASN A 11 25.97 4.94 -2.31
C ASN A 11 25.10 3.70 -1.98
N LEU A 12 24.24 3.28 -2.91
CA LEU A 12 23.48 2.03 -2.80
C LEU A 12 24.38 0.79 -2.87
N ALA A 13 25.43 0.79 -3.71
CA ALA A 13 26.37 -0.33 -3.83
C ALA A 13 27.35 -0.43 -2.66
N THR A 14 27.84 0.70 -2.11
CA THR A 14 28.76 0.69 -0.96
C THR A 14 28.09 0.31 0.35
N ALA A 15 26.80 0.66 0.54
CA ALA A 15 26.04 0.25 1.73
C ALA A 15 25.76 -1.27 1.77
N VAL A 16 25.67 -1.92 0.61
CA VAL A 16 25.48 -3.38 0.50
C VAL A 16 26.80 -4.14 0.70
N TYR A 17 27.94 -3.57 0.29
CA TYR A 17 29.24 -4.23 0.44
C TYR A 17 29.87 -4.05 1.84
N ALA A 18 29.61 -2.94 2.52
CA ALA A 18 30.23 -2.63 3.83
C ALA A 18 29.62 -3.36 5.05
N GLN A 19 28.63 -4.25 4.87
CA GLN A 19 28.03 -5.01 5.98
C GLN A 19 28.36 -6.52 5.99
N TYR A 20 29.17 -7.00 5.04
CA TYR A 20 29.80 -8.31 5.12
C TYR A 20 31.20 -8.20 5.74
N GLY A 21 31.23 -7.81 7.01
CA GLY A 21 32.40 -8.00 7.86
C GLY A 21 32.43 -9.44 8.39
N PRO A 22 33.56 -10.16 8.32
CA PRO A 22 33.67 -11.49 8.89
C PRO A 22 33.58 -11.39 10.41
N ASN A 23 32.97 -12.40 11.03
CA ASN A 23 32.80 -12.60 12.49
C ASN A 23 31.44 -12.16 13.04
N GLY A 24 30.47 -13.04 12.82
CA GLY A 24 29.21 -13.02 13.52
C GLY A 24 29.34 -13.39 15.00
N GLN A 25 28.49 -12.76 15.80
CA GLN A 25 27.76 -13.28 16.96
C GLN A 25 27.18 -12.06 17.70
N TYR A 26 25.90 -12.09 18.07
CA TYR A 26 25.33 -11.63 19.36
C TYR A 26 23.83 -11.97 19.37
N GLY A 27 23.42 -12.80 20.35
CA GLY A 27 22.07 -13.38 20.54
C GLY A 27 21.10 -12.49 21.34
N PRO A 28 20.12 -13.05 22.12
CA PRO A 28 20.03 -14.42 22.62
C PRO A 28 19.01 -15.28 21.87
N GLY A 29 19.40 -16.53 21.63
CA GLY A 29 18.59 -17.55 20.97
C GLY A 29 17.57 -18.20 21.90
N PHE A 30 16.54 -18.76 21.28
CA PHE A 30 15.69 -19.78 21.89
C PHE A 30 15.77 -21.04 21.03
N HIS A 31 16.35 -22.09 21.60
CA HIS A 31 16.22 -23.45 21.11
C HIS A 31 14.79 -23.93 21.39
N GLY A 32 14.09 -24.38 20.34
CA GLY A 32 12.87 -25.16 20.44
C GLY A 32 13.00 -26.38 19.54
N ARG A 33 13.10 -27.56 20.15
CA ARG A 33 13.24 -28.88 19.52
C ARG A 33 11.88 -29.57 19.53
N GLY A 34 11.57 -30.31 18.46
CA GLY A 34 10.44 -31.24 18.33
C GLY A 34 9.57 -30.87 17.13
N GLY A 35 9.20 -31.75 16.20
CA GLY A 35 9.25 -33.20 16.09
C GLY A 35 8.24 -33.55 14.99
N GLY A 36 8.59 -34.45 14.06
CA GLY A 36 7.90 -34.63 12.78
C GLY A 36 6.61 -35.46 12.78
N GLY A 37 6.13 -35.72 11.56
CA GLY A 37 4.96 -36.52 11.17
C GLY A 37 4.14 -35.73 10.14
N GLY A 38 4.02 -36.07 8.85
CA GLY A 38 3.98 -37.39 8.21
C GLY A 38 2.54 -37.89 8.23
N GLY A 39 1.80 -37.78 7.11
CA GLY A 39 0.42 -38.25 7.04
C GLY A 39 -0.30 -37.86 5.74
N ASP A 40 -0.54 -38.88 4.93
CA ASP A 40 -1.16 -38.94 3.60
C ASP A 40 -2.65 -38.53 3.56
N GLY A 41 -3.15 -38.23 2.35
CA GLY A 41 -4.59 -38.04 2.11
C GLY A 41 -4.96 -37.93 0.63
N HIS A 42 -5.23 -39.08 0.00
CA HIS A 42 -5.86 -39.24 -1.32
C HIS A 42 -7.27 -38.63 -1.41
N GLY A 43 -7.69 -38.25 -2.63
CA GLY A 43 -9.10 -38.00 -2.96
C GLY A 43 -9.37 -37.65 -4.43
N TYR A 44 -9.60 -38.66 -5.25
CA TYR A 44 -10.31 -38.62 -6.56
C TYR A 44 -11.73 -38.01 -6.35
N GLY A 45 -12.42 -37.32 -7.28
CA GLY A 45 -12.66 -37.59 -8.69
C GLY A 45 -14.11 -38.06 -8.92
N TYR A 46 -14.91 -37.22 -9.60
CA TYR A 46 -16.12 -37.50 -10.43
C TYR A 46 -17.52 -37.87 -9.86
N GLY A 47 -18.54 -37.29 -10.54
CA GLY A 47 -19.95 -37.74 -10.64
C GLY A 47 -20.94 -36.78 -9.96
N GLY A 48 -22.05 -36.30 -10.52
CA GLY A 48 -22.77 -36.56 -11.78
C GLY A 48 -24.26 -36.21 -11.60
N ASN A 49 -24.91 -35.76 -12.67
CA ASN A 49 -26.36 -35.74 -12.98
C ASN A 49 -27.37 -34.86 -12.21
N GLY A 50 -28.25 -34.21 -13.00
CA GLY A 50 -29.57 -33.74 -12.59
C GLY A 50 -30.24 -32.84 -13.64
N HIS A 51 -31.32 -33.32 -14.25
CA HIS A 51 -32.00 -32.83 -15.46
C HIS A 51 -33.35 -32.15 -15.11
N ALA A 52 -33.87 -31.31 -16.02
CA ALA A 52 -35.26 -30.79 -16.18
C ALA A 52 -35.76 -29.72 -15.16
N THR A 53 -36.36 -28.61 -15.59
CA THR A 53 -37.70 -28.57 -16.20
C THR A 53 -38.04 -27.23 -16.90
N GLN A 54 -38.91 -27.35 -17.90
CA GLN A 54 -39.46 -26.38 -18.83
C GLN A 54 -40.91 -26.04 -18.45
N TYR A 55 -41.29 -24.76 -18.50
CA TYR A 55 -42.66 -24.18 -18.57
C TYR A 55 -42.46 -22.73 -19.06
N GLY A 56 -43.14 -22.10 -20.03
CA GLY A 56 -44.32 -22.39 -20.84
C GLY A 56 -45.17 -21.10 -21.00
N GLY A 57 -45.50 -20.68 -22.24
CA GLY A 57 -46.54 -19.69 -22.62
C GLY A 57 -46.07 -18.24 -22.77
N ASP A 58 -45.99 -17.59 -23.94
CA ASP A 58 -46.94 -17.29 -25.05
C ASP A 58 -47.90 -16.10 -24.79
N GLY A 59 -48.06 -15.23 -25.79
CA GLY A 59 -49.01 -14.10 -25.80
C GLY A 59 -48.46 -12.80 -26.40
N GLY A 60 -48.53 -12.66 -27.73
CA GLY A 60 -48.22 -11.43 -28.45
C GLY A 60 -49.31 -10.35 -28.37
N ASN A 61 -48.98 -9.15 -28.86
CA ASN A 61 -49.76 -8.42 -29.87
C ASN A 61 -49.02 -7.16 -30.35
N ASP A 62 -49.06 -7.01 -31.67
CA ASP A 62 -48.47 -5.98 -32.49
C ASP A 62 -49.12 -4.60 -32.33
N HIS A 63 -48.37 -3.53 -32.62
CA HIS A 63 -48.88 -2.45 -33.47
C HIS A 63 -47.74 -1.81 -34.26
N ALA A 64 -47.97 -1.76 -35.57
CA ALA A 64 -47.07 -1.37 -36.63
C ALA A 64 -46.84 0.14 -36.72
N SER A 65 -45.68 0.51 -37.29
CA SER A 65 -45.65 1.53 -38.34
C SER A 65 -44.58 1.18 -39.37
N GLN A 66 -45.05 1.03 -40.60
CA GLN A 66 -44.30 0.74 -41.82
C GLN A 66 -43.69 2.01 -42.41
N ASN A 67 -42.58 1.81 -43.13
CA ASN A 67 -42.10 2.49 -44.35
C ASN A 67 -40.59 2.72 -44.20
N GLY A 68 -39.71 2.24 -45.07
CA GLY A 68 -39.86 1.62 -46.38
C GLY A 68 -38.48 1.12 -46.84
N ALA A 69 -38.52 0.29 -47.86
CA ALA A 69 -37.53 -0.71 -48.20
C ALA A 69 -36.23 -0.21 -48.89
N ASN A 70 -35.26 -1.13 -48.82
CA ASN A 70 -34.29 -1.52 -49.86
C ASN A 70 -33.03 -0.68 -50.08
N GLY A 71 -31.89 -1.38 -49.97
CA GLY A 71 -30.77 -1.17 -50.89
C GLY A 71 -29.40 -1.59 -50.38
N GLY A 72 -29.09 -2.90 -50.47
CA GLY A 72 -27.74 -3.39 -50.81
C GLY A 72 -26.63 -3.28 -49.76
N ASN A 73 -26.33 -4.41 -49.10
CA ASN A 73 -24.95 -4.75 -48.77
C ASN A 73 -24.18 -4.96 -50.08
N ASP A 74 -23.01 -4.34 -50.21
CA ASP A 74 -21.75 -4.90 -50.73
C ASP A 74 -20.80 -3.78 -51.14
N GLY A 75 -19.70 -3.63 -50.42
CA GLY A 75 -18.67 -2.65 -50.75
C GLY A 75 -17.67 -2.42 -49.64
N ASN A 76 -16.82 -3.41 -49.39
CA ASN A 76 -15.59 -3.23 -48.63
C ASN A 76 -14.64 -2.33 -49.45
N GLY A 77 -14.88 -1.02 -49.39
CA GLY A 77 -14.12 0.01 -50.08
C GLY A 77 -13.02 0.55 -49.17
N PHE A 78 -11.80 0.04 -49.33
CA PHE A 78 -10.60 0.75 -48.92
C PHE A 78 -10.56 2.10 -49.67
N VAL A 79 -10.98 3.17 -49.01
CA VAL A 79 -10.78 4.54 -49.48
C VAL A 79 -9.71 5.18 -48.61
N SER A 80 -8.52 5.22 -49.19
CA SER A 80 -7.47 6.16 -48.83
C SER A 80 -7.95 7.56 -49.20
N GLN A 81 -8.13 8.44 -48.20
CA GLN A 81 -8.31 9.87 -48.46
C GLN A 81 -7.35 10.66 -47.58
N ASN A 82 -6.19 10.97 -48.16
CA ASN A 82 -5.40 12.14 -47.80
C ASN A 82 -6.31 13.37 -47.92
N GLY A 83 -6.65 13.96 -46.78
CA GLY A 83 -7.45 15.17 -46.69
C GLY A 83 -7.44 15.67 -45.26
N GLY A 84 -6.39 16.42 -44.90
CA GLY A 84 -6.26 17.05 -43.59
C GLY A 84 -7.44 17.97 -43.30
N ARG A 85 -8.33 17.51 -42.42
CA ARG A 85 -9.32 18.32 -41.72
C ARG A 85 -8.84 18.51 -40.28
N PRO A 86 -9.02 19.70 -39.66
CA PRO A 86 -8.54 19.98 -38.30
C PRO A 86 -9.40 19.35 -37.18
N GLU A 87 -10.07 18.23 -37.45
CA GLU A 87 -10.99 17.57 -36.51
C GLU A 87 -10.27 16.57 -35.57
N ASP A 88 -9.01 16.21 -35.86
CA ASP A 88 -8.28 15.15 -35.13
C ASP A 88 -7.36 15.65 -33.99
N PHE A 89 -6.99 16.93 -33.96
CA PHE A 89 -6.05 17.43 -32.94
C PHE A 89 -6.71 17.64 -31.57
N SER A 90 -7.98 18.08 -31.56
CA SER A 90 -8.78 18.25 -30.34
C SER A 90 -9.16 16.91 -29.72
N SER A 91 -9.51 15.93 -30.56
CA SER A 91 -9.80 14.55 -30.15
C SER A 91 -8.57 13.85 -29.53
N PHE A 92 -7.39 14.00 -30.15
CA PHE A 92 -6.14 13.47 -29.60
C PHE A 92 -5.78 14.11 -28.24
N SER A 93 -5.88 15.44 -28.14
CA SER A 93 -5.61 16.17 -26.89
C SER A 93 -6.56 15.77 -25.75
N SER A 94 -7.85 15.56 -26.05
CA SER A 94 -8.85 15.13 -25.07
C SER A 94 -8.62 13.70 -24.57
N THR A 95 -8.23 12.78 -25.46
CA THR A 95 -7.89 11.39 -25.11
C THR A 95 -6.67 11.34 -24.21
N SER A 96 -5.59 12.05 -24.58
CA SER A 96 -4.38 12.13 -23.74
C SER A 96 -4.65 12.76 -22.37
N ARG A 97 -5.54 13.76 -22.28
CA ARG A 97 -5.93 14.36 -20.98
C ARG A 97 -6.65 13.37 -20.08
N ARG A 98 -7.61 12.62 -20.63
CA ARG A 98 -8.33 11.57 -19.90
C ARG A 98 -7.39 10.50 -19.38
N GLU A 99 -6.45 10.05 -20.21
CA GLU A 99 -5.44 9.07 -19.82
C GLU A 99 -4.55 9.57 -18.67
N LEU A 100 -4.12 10.83 -18.71
CA LEU A 100 -3.33 11.43 -17.64
C LEU A 100 -4.09 11.55 -16.32
N ILE A 101 -5.38 11.89 -16.35
CA ILE A 101 -6.22 11.94 -15.14
C ILE A 101 -6.37 10.55 -14.52
N VAL A 102 -6.64 9.54 -15.35
CA VAL A 102 -6.74 8.16 -14.88
C VAL A 102 -5.39 7.69 -14.34
N ALA A 103 -4.28 7.99 -15.03
CA ALA A 103 -2.94 7.64 -14.57
C ALA A 103 -2.60 8.30 -13.22
N HIS A 104 -2.92 9.60 -13.05
CA HIS A 104 -2.77 10.30 -11.78
C HIS A 104 -3.52 9.58 -10.66
N GLY A 105 -4.82 9.31 -10.86
CA GLY A 105 -5.67 8.66 -9.86
C GLY A 105 -5.19 7.24 -9.51
N VAL A 106 -4.84 6.43 -10.52
CA VAL A 106 -4.37 5.05 -10.32
C VAL A 106 -3.03 5.02 -9.61
N LEU A 107 -2.06 5.84 -10.01
CA LEU A 107 -0.74 5.88 -9.37
C LEU A 107 -0.82 6.41 -7.94
N ALA A 108 -1.62 7.45 -7.70
CA ALA A 108 -1.85 7.98 -6.35
C ALA A 108 -2.54 6.95 -5.44
N ALA A 109 -3.58 6.27 -5.95
CA ALA A 109 -4.26 5.20 -5.21
C ALA A 109 -3.32 4.02 -4.93
N LEU A 110 -2.53 3.59 -5.92
CA LEU A 110 -1.55 2.52 -5.74
C LEU A 110 -0.54 2.86 -4.63
N ALA A 111 -0.04 4.10 -4.61
CA ALA A 111 0.87 4.55 -3.57
C ALA A 111 0.21 4.57 -2.18
N PHE A 112 -0.92 5.29 -2.02
CA PHE A 112 -1.51 5.57 -0.70
C PHE A 112 -2.45 4.49 -0.17
N VAL A 113 -3.17 3.78 -1.04
CA VAL A 113 -4.09 2.72 -0.64
C VAL A 113 -3.38 1.37 -0.51
N LEU A 114 -2.26 1.14 -1.21
CA LEU A 114 -1.59 -0.15 -1.19
C LEU A 114 -0.16 -0.08 -0.65
N LEU A 115 0.75 0.60 -1.35
CA LEU A 115 2.19 0.44 -1.11
C LEU A 115 2.66 1.03 0.23
N PHE A 116 2.28 2.28 0.55
CA PHE A 116 2.62 2.93 1.82
C PHE A 116 2.10 2.11 3.03
N PRO A 117 0.80 1.74 3.08
CA PRO A 117 0.26 0.90 4.15
C PRO A 117 0.93 -0.47 4.27
N VAL A 118 1.10 -1.19 3.16
CA VAL A 118 1.70 -2.53 3.17
C VAL A 118 3.12 -2.48 3.69
N GLY A 119 3.96 -1.56 3.19
CA GLY A 119 5.31 -1.37 3.72
C GLY A 119 5.32 -1.05 5.21
N SER A 120 4.35 -0.29 5.71
CA SER A 120 4.21 0.07 7.13
C SER A 120 3.69 -1.09 8.00
N ILE A 121 2.83 -1.95 7.47
CA ILE A 121 2.35 -3.17 8.14
C ILE A 121 3.50 -4.17 8.28
N LEU A 122 4.30 -4.38 7.23
CA LEU A 122 5.38 -5.36 7.20
C LEU A 122 6.39 -5.15 8.33
N ILE A 123 6.79 -3.90 8.63
CA ILE A 123 7.72 -3.60 9.73
C ILE A 123 7.14 -3.82 11.13
N ARG A 124 5.81 -3.86 11.26
CA ARG A 124 5.12 -4.06 12.54
C ARG A 124 4.81 -5.52 12.82
N LEU A 125 4.57 -6.32 11.78
CA LEU A 125 4.22 -7.73 11.90
C LEU A 125 5.41 -8.66 11.65
N GLY A 126 6.35 -8.26 10.79
CA GLY A 126 7.55 -9.04 10.48
C GLY A 126 8.53 -9.11 11.66
N SER A 127 9.08 -10.30 11.91
CA SER A 127 10.02 -10.55 13.02
C SER A 127 11.40 -11.05 12.58
N PHE A 128 11.73 -10.97 11.29
CA PHE A 128 12.98 -11.48 10.74
C PHE A 128 14.05 -10.39 10.51
N ARG A 129 15.29 -10.81 10.26
CA ARG A 129 16.41 -9.90 10.04
C ARG A 129 16.29 -9.25 8.65
N GLY A 130 16.33 -7.92 8.59
CA GLY A 130 16.23 -7.17 7.33
C GLY A 130 14.83 -6.63 6.99
N VAL A 131 13.82 -6.84 7.83
CA VAL A 131 12.46 -6.28 7.60
C VAL A 131 12.48 -4.75 7.42
N TRP A 132 13.40 -4.05 8.10
CA TRP A 132 13.56 -2.60 7.94
C TRP A 132 14.03 -2.18 6.53
N ILE A 133 14.82 -3.02 5.85
CA ILE A 133 15.26 -2.79 4.47
C ILE A 133 14.06 -2.95 3.54
N ILE A 134 13.30 -4.04 3.70
CA ILE A 134 12.09 -4.29 2.92
C ILE A 134 11.10 -3.13 3.09
N HIS A 135 10.89 -2.69 4.33
CA HIS A 135 10.10 -1.49 4.62
C HIS A 135 10.64 -0.29 3.85
N GLY A 136 11.93 0.05 3.99
CA GLY A 136 12.55 1.19 3.31
C GLY A 136 12.41 1.12 1.79
N LEU A 137 12.60 -0.05 1.18
CA LEU A 137 12.44 -0.27 -0.26
C LEU A 137 11.00 -0.07 -0.72
N PHE A 138 10.03 -0.63 0.01
CA PHE A 138 8.60 -0.40 -0.25
C PHE A 138 8.24 1.09 -0.15
N GLN A 139 8.73 1.78 0.90
CA GLN A 139 8.46 3.21 1.08
C GLN A 139 9.09 4.05 -0.03
N LEU A 140 10.32 3.74 -0.44
CA LEU A 140 11.00 4.46 -1.52
C LEU A 140 10.30 4.23 -2.87
N PHE A 141 9.90 2.99 -3.16
CA PHE A 141 9.17 2.67 -4.38
C PHE A 141 7.80 3.36 -4.43
N ALA A 142 7.05 3.33 -3.33
CA ALA A 142 5.79 4.07 -3.20
C ALA A 142 5.99 5.58 -3.39
N TYR A 143 7.07 6.12 -2.86
CA TYR A 143 7.41 7.54 -3.00
C TYR A 143 7.70 7.93 -4.44
N VAL A 144 8.46 7.12 -5.19
CA VAL A 144 8.71 7.36 -6.62
C VAL A 144 7.42 7.32 -7.43
N ILE A 145 6.54 6.34 -7.18
CA ILE A 145 5.22 6.26 -7.83
C ILE A 145 4.39 7.52 -7.51
N TYR A 146 4.39 7.96 -6.26
CA TYR A 146 3.63 9.15 -5.90
C TYR A 146 4.21 10.44 -6.46
N ILE A 147 5.54 10.57 -6.61
CA ILE A 147 6.16 11.69 -7.33
C ILE A 147 5.66 11.75 -8.77
N ALA A 148 5.57 10.60 -9.46
CA ALA A 148 5.02 10.54 -10.81
C ALA A 148 3.54 10.98 -10.83
N ALA A 149 2.72 10.47 -9.91
CA ALA A 149 1.33 10.89 -9.78
C ALA A 149 1.19 12.39 -9.52
N PHE A 150 1.96 12.93 -8.57
CA PHE A 150 1.96 14.36 -8.23
C PHE A 150 2.40 15.23 -9.40
N GLY A 151 3.44 14.81 -10.15
CA GLY A 151 3.90 15.49 -11.36
C GLY A 151 2.81 15.61 -12.42
N ILE A 152 2.02 14.56 -12.62
CA ILE A 152 0.84 14.61 -13.52
C ILE A 152 -0.19 15.61 -12.97
N GLY A 153 -0.45 15.62 -11.66
CA GLY A 153 -1.35 16.58 -11.01
C GLY A 153 -0.94 18.03 -11.25
N VAL A 154 0.35 18.34 -11.07
CA VAL A 154 0.92 19.67 -11.34
C VAL A 154 0.77 20.03 -12.81
N TRP A 155 1.04 19.09 -13.73
CA TRP A 155 0.86 19.34 -15.16
C TRP A 155 -0.59 19.67 -15.50
N MET A 156 -1.57 18.97 -14.92
CA MET A 156 -3.00 19.24 -15.15
C MET A 156 -3.42 20.63 -14.67
N ILE A 157 -2.98 21.06 -13.48
CA ILE A 157 -3.26 22.40 -12.94
C ILE A 157 -2.74 23.52 -13.86
N ASN A 158 -1.62 23.30 -14.55
CA ASN A 158 -1.04 24.30 -15.44
C ASN A 158 -1.59 24.27 -16.87
N THR A 159 -2.30 23.20 -17.27
CA THR A 159 -2.73 22.98 -18.65
C THR A 159 -4.24 23.09 -18.84
N ILE A 160 -5.03 22.85 -17.79
CA ILE A 160 -6.49 22.97 -17.85
C ILE A 160 -6.87 24.42 -17.47
N PRO A 161 -7.61 25.16 -18.32
CA PRO A 161 -7.93 26.57 -18.10
C PRO A 161 -9.08 26.76 -17.10
N VAL A 162 -9.02 26.06 -15.96
CA VAL A 162 -9.95 26.17 -14.84
C VAL A 162 -9.14 26.25 -13.55
N ASP A 163 -9.59 27.08 -12.60
CA ASP A 163 -8.93 27.14 -11.31
C ASP A 163 -9.21 25.86 -10.50
N MET A 164 -8.27 24.92 -10.54
CA MET A 164 -8.33 23.72 -9.73
C MET A 164 -7.72 23.90 -8.34
N LEU A 165 -6.88 24.92 -8.12
CA LEU A 165 -6.10 25.08 -6.90
C LEU A 165 -6.94 25.52 -5.69
N SER A 166 -8.11 26.11 -5.91
CA SER A 166 -9.07 26.43 -4.85
C SER A 166 -9.79 25.20 -4.27
N ASN A 167 -9.64 24.02 -4.87
CA ASN A 167 -10.24 22.79 -4.38
C ASN A 167 -9.44 22.16 -3.23
N TYR A 168 -10.14 21.47 -2.33
CA TYR A 168 -9.50 20.78 -1.22
C TYR A 168 -8.48 19.73 -1.64
N HIS A 169 -8.72 19.02 -2.75
CA HIS A 169 -7.86 17.92 -3.20
C HIS A 169 -6.43 18.39 -3.58
N PRO A 170 -6.22 19.40 -4.44
CA PRO A 170 -4.86 19.89 -4.71
C PRO A 170 -4.17 20.48 -3.48
N ILE A 171 -4.88 21.23 -2.63
CA ILE A 171 -4.30 21.84 -1.42
C ILE A 171 -3.79 20.76 -0.45
N ILE A 172 -4.61 19.76 -0.16
CA ILE A 172 -4.24 18.64 0.71
C ILE A 172 -3.14 17.80 0.05
N GLY A 173 -3.25 17.53 -1.25
CA GLY A 173 -2.24 16.79 -2.01
C GLY A 173 -0.85 17.44 -1.96
N ILE A 174 -0.74 18.75 -2.18
CA ILE A 174 0.51 19.51 -2.06
C ILE A 174 1.06 19.44 -0.63
N THR A 175 0.19 19.59 0.37
CA THR A 175 0.58 19.49 1.78
C THR A 175 1.13 18.10 2.11
N VAL A 176 0.44 17.03 1.69
CA VAL A 176 0.88 15.65 1.87
C VAL A 176 2.22 15.39 1.17
N PHE A 177 2.39 15.87 -0.06
CA PHE A 177 3.64 15.75 -0.80
C PHE A 177 4.81 16.43 -0.07
N ALA A 178 4.62 17.67 0.41
CA ALA A 178 5.63 18.40 1.18
C ALA A 178 5.99 17.69 2.49
N LEU A 179 5.01 17.16 3.22
CA LEU A 179 5.25 16.40 4.45
C LEU A 179 5.96 15.07 4.19
N LEU A 180 5.61 14.39 3.09
CA LEU A 180 6.21 13.12 2.69
C LEU A 180 7.69 13.26 2.33
N PHE A 181 8.13 14.40 1.82
CA PHE A 181 9.56 14.68 1.58
C PHE A 181 10.42 14.47 2.85
N PHE A 182 9.90 14.83 4.03
CA PHE A 182 10.61 14.67 5.28
C PHE A 182 10.61 13.23 5.83
N GLN A 183 9.72 12.36 5.35
CA GLN A 183 9.58 10.99 5.86
C GLN A 183 10.84 10.14 5.69
N PRO A 184 11.50 10.06 4.51
CA PRO A 184 12.73 9.29 4.34
C PRO A 184 13.87 9.80 5.24
N ILE A 185 14.01 11.12 5.39
CA ILE A 185 15.03 11.75 6.24
C ILE A 185 14.80 11.34 7.70
N LEU A 186 13.58 11.52 8.20
CA LEU A 186 13.21 11.13 9.56
C LEU A 186 13.32 9.63 9.79
N GLY A 187 12.98 8.81 8.79
CA GLY A 187 13.09 7.36 8.82
C GLY A 187 14.53 6.88 8.94
N PHE A 188 15.45 7.50 8.18
CA PHE A 188 16.88 7.21 8.27
C PHE A 188 17.46 7.58 9.65
N ILE A 189 17.18 8.81 10.13
CA ILE A 189 17.61 9.25 11.47
C ILE A 189 17.04 8.33 12.55
N HIS A 190 15.74 8.00 12.45
CA HIS A 190 15.07 7.07 13.35
C HIS A 190 15.79 5.72 13.38
N HIS A 191 16.11 5.14 12.22
CA HIS A 191 16.75 3.84 12.16
C HIS A 191 18.15 3.84 12.79
N VAL A 192 19.00 4.82 12.44
CA VAL A 192 20.35 4.96 12.99
C VAL A 192 20.31 5.12 14.51
N GLN A 193 19.42 5.98 15.02
CA GLN A 193 19.28 6.21 16.44
C GLN A 193 18.68 5.01 17.18
N TYR A 194 17.70 4.33 16.59
CA TYR A 194 17.11 3.14 17.21
C TYR A 194 18.12 2.00 17.29
N LYS A 195 18.99 1.82 16.28
CA LYS A 195 20.09 0.86 16.32
C LYS A 195 21.13 1.21 17.40
N LYS A 196 21.39 2.49 17.64
CA LYS A 196 22.38 2.95 18.63
C LYS A 196 21.86 2.88 20.07
N TYR A 197 20.62 3.30 20.31
CA TYR A 197 20.10 3.51 21.67
C TYR A 197 19.08 2.45 22.10
N SER A 198 18.62 1.58 21.19
CA SER A 198 17.56 0.57 21.43
C SER A 198 16.30 1.11 22.10
N ARG A 199 16.04 2.43 21.98
CA ARG A 199 14.89 3.13 22.55
C ARG A 199 14.35 4.17 21.58
N ARG A 200 13.10 4.59 21.79
CA ARG A 200 12.51 5.68 21.00
C ARG A 200 13.16 7.01 21.35
N THR A 201 13.62 7.72 20.34
CA THR A 201 14.07 9.11 20.43
C THR A 201 12.91 10.04 20.03
N VAL A 202 13.10 11.35 20.16
CA VAL A 202 12.13 12.35 19.65
C VAL A 202 11.89 12.15 18.16
N TRP A 203 12.94 11.86 17.38
CA TRP A 203 12.88 11.55 15.96
C TRP A 203 12.07 10.30 15.64
N SER A 204 12.12 9.27 16.51
CA SER A 204 11.25 8.09 16.38
C SER A 204 9.77 8.47 16.46
N HIS A 205 9.40 9.36 17.38
CA HIS A 205 8.02 9.81 17.51
C HIS A 205 7.60 10.65 16.32
N GLY A 206 8.46 11.58 15.88
CA GLY A 206 8.24 12.39 14.68
C GLY A 206 7.98 11.54 13.44
N HIS A 207 8.85 10.57 13.15
CA HIS A 207 8.69 9.66 12.01
C HIS A 207 7.35 8.88 12.07
N LEU A 208 7.04 8.28 13.22
CA LEU A 208 5.84 7.46 13.41
C LEU A 208 4.54 8.27 13.30
N TRP A 209 4.44 9.41 13.97
CA TRP A 209 3.23 10.24 13.95
C TRP A 209 3.02 10.90 12.60
N LEU A 210 4.08 11.49 12.03
CA LEU A 210 4.00 12.09 10.71
C LEU A 210 3.61 11.05 9.65
N GLY A 211 4.13 9.82 9.74
CA GLY A 211 3.75 8.74 8.82
C GLY A 211 2.28 8.35 8.95
N ARG A 212 1.72 8.38 10.17
CA ARG A 212 0.29 8.12 10.40
C ARG A 212 -0.61 9.19 9.79
N PHE A 213 -0.24 10.46 9.97
CA PHE A 213 -0.98 11.57 9.37
C PHE A 213 -0.92 11.52 7.85
N ILE A 214 0.27 11.30 7.27
CA ILE A 214 0.45 11.24 5.81
C ILE A 214 -0.36 10.11 5.17
N ILE A 215 -0.32 8.89 5.72
CA ILE A 215 -1.08 7.76 5.16
C ILE A 215 -2.59 8.06 5.20
N THR A 216 -3.08 8.56 6.32
CA THR A 216 -4.52 8.85 6.49
C THR A 216 -4.97 10.00 5.59
N LEU A 217 -4.24 11.12 5.59
CA LEU A 217 -4.55 12.26 4.74
C LEU A 217 -4.46 11.92 3.26
N GLY A 218 -3.49 11.11 2.84
CA GLY A 218 -3.36 10.69 1.44
C GLY A 218 -4.52 9.82 0.97
N MET A 219 -5.03 8.89 1.80
CA MET A 219 -6.23 8.11 1.46
C MET A 219 -7.49 8.98 1.38
N ILE A 220 -7.66 9.92 2.33
CA ILE A 220 -8.76 10.90 2.28
C ILE A 220 -8.63 11.75 1.02
N ASN A 221 -7.42 12.20 0.70
CA ASN A 221 -7.15 13.02 -0.47
C ASN A 221 -7.48 12.30 -1.78
N GLY A 222 -7.19 11.00 -1.89
CA GLY A 222 -7.61 10.22 -3.07
C GLY A 222 -9.13 10.12 -3.21
N GLY A 223 -9.87 10.03 -2.09
CA GLY A 223 -11.33 10.11 -2.10
C GLY A 223 -11.85 11.48 -2.56
N LEU A 224 -11.23 12.56 -2.08
CA LEU A 224 -11.53 13.92 -2.53
C LEU A 224 -11.18 14.14 -4.02
N GLY A 225 -10.16 13.45 -4.54
CA GLY A 225 -9.81 13.49 -5.96
C GLY A 225 -10.88 12.83 -6.83
N LEU A 226 -11.46 11.71 -6.36
CA LEU A 226 -12.60 11.09 -7.03
C LEU A 226 -13.84 11.98 -6.98
N LEU A 227 -14.10 12.64 -5.84
CA LEU A 227 -15.20 13.61 -5.72
C LEU A 227 -15.03 14.78 -6.70
N LEU A 228 -13.84 15.37 -6.77
CA LEU A 228 -13.53 16.45 -7.72
C LEU A 228 -13.74 16.01 -9.17
N ALA A 229 -13.34 14.79 -9.52
CA ALA A 229 -13.55 14.24 -10.86
C ALA A 229 -15.03 13.97 -11.17
N SER A 230 -15.85 13.65 -10.15
CA SER A 230 -17.30 13.49 -10.29
C SER A 230 -18.06 14.80 -10.41
N ASP A 231 -17.66 15.83 -9.67
CA ASP A 231 -18.37 17.11 -9.60
C ASP A 231 -18.05 18.04 -10.79
N ALA A 232 -16.90 17.86 -11.43
CA ALA A 232 -16.44 18.73 -12.51
C ALA A 232 -16.11 17.98 -13.82
N PRO A 233 -17.02 17.13 -14.34
CA PRO A 233 -16.75 16.23 -15.47
C PRO A 233 -16.41 16.97 -16.77
N ASP A 234 -16.93 18.18 -16.98
CA ASP A 234 -16.61 19.00 -18.15
C ASP A 234 -15.18 19.56 -18.09
N SER A 235 -14.69 19.84 -16.88
CA SER A 235 -13.36 20.38 -16.65
C SER A 235 -12.27 19.29 -16.64
N THR A 236 -12.63 18.09 -16.17
CA THR A 236 -11.73 16.94 -16.12
C THR A 236 -11.81 16.10 -17.40
N GLY A 237 -12.92 16.10 -18.14
CA GLY A 237 -13.12 15.20 -19.27
C GLY A 237 -13.22 13.72 -18.86
N HIS A 238 -13.35 13.44 -17.56
CA HIS A 238 -13.49 12.10 -16.99
C HIS A 238 -14.35 12.13 -15.73
N ALA A 239 -15.52 11.51 -15.81
CA ALA A 239 -16.34 11.18 -14.65
C ALA A 239 -16.02 9.75 -14.18
N PRO A 240 -15.59 9.54 -12.92
CA PRO A 240 -15.44 8.21 -12.36
C PRO A 240 -16.80 7.49 -12.32
N SER A 241 -16.83 6.24 -12.75
CA SER A 241 -18.02 5.39 -12.59
C SER A 241 -18.31 5.13 -11.12
N ARG A 242 -19.58 4.86 -10.79
CA ARG A 242 -19.99 4.43 -9.44
C ARG A 242 -19.16 3.23 -8.96
N GLY A 243 -18.86 2.29 -9.86
CA GLY A 243 -18.02 1.13 -9.56
C GLY A 243 -16.60 1.51 -9.13
N GLN A 244 -15.96 2.49 -9.78
CA GLN A 244 -14.63 2.97 -9.38
C GLN A 244 -14.64 3.64 -8.01
N ILE A 245 -15.65 4.48 -7.73
CA ILE A 245 -15.80 5.14 -6.42
C ILE A 245 -15.98 4.09 -5.32
N VAL A 246 -16.91 3.15 -5.52
CA VAL A 246 -17.18 2.06 -4.57
C VAL A 246 -15.94 1.20 -4.36
N ALA A 247 -15.25 0.81 -5.44
CA ALA A 247 -14.02 0.01 -5.34
C ALA A 247 -12.96 0.75 -4.52
N TYR A 248 -12.65 2.01 -4.84
CA TYR A 248 -11.68 2.80 -4.10
C TYR A 248 -12.05 2.88 -2.62
N SER A 249 -13.30 3.26 -2.30
CA SER A 249 -13.76 3.41 -0.92
C SER A 249 -13.64 2.10 -0.12
N VAL A 250 -14.04 0.97 -0.70
CA VAL A 250 -13.96 -0.33 -0.03
C VAL A 250 -12.51 -0.73 0.24
N PHE A 251 -11.63 -0.66 -0.78
CA PHE A 251 -10.22 -1.01 -0.61
C PHE A 251 -9.50 -0.08 0.35
N ALA A 252 -9.75 1.24 0.27
CA ALA A 252 -9.16 2.22 1.17
C ALA A 252 -9.59 1.99 2.63
N CYS A 253 -10.88 1.77 2.89
CA CYS A 253 -11.38 1.50 4.24
C CYS A 253 -10.79 0.20 4.82
N ILE A 254 -10.83 -0.90 4.06
CA ILE A 254 -10.27 -2.19 4.51
C ILE A 254 -8.79 -2.03 4.81
N MET A 255 -8.01 -1.45 3.88
CA MET A 255 -6.57 -1.30 4.11
C MET A 255 -6.28 -0.37 5.29
N TRP A 256 -7.01 0.73 5.44
CA TRP A 256 -6.82 1.65 6.55
C TRP A 256 -7.05 0.93 7.89
N LEU A 257 -8.11 0.13 8.00
CA LEU A 257 -8.40 -0.66 9.20
C LEU A 257 -7.31 -1.70 9.49
N LEU A 258 -6.83 -2.43 8.47
CA LEU A 258 -5.73 -3.38 8.62
C LEU A 258 -4.44 -2.69 9.08
N TRP A 259 -4.10 -1.55 8.47
CA TRP A 259 -2.93 -0.77 8.83
C TRP A 259 -3.04 -0.15 10.23
N ALA A 260 -4.21 0.36 10.60
CA ALA A 260 -4.49 0.91 11.93
C ALA A 260 -4.42 -0.18 13.01
N ALA A 261 -5.01 -1.35 12.76
CA ALA A 261 -4.92 -2.51 13.65
C ALA A 261 -3.46 -2.95 13.84
N ALA A 262 -2.68 -3.04 12.76
CA ALA A 262 -1.26 -3.34 12.83
C ALA A 262 -0.48 -2.26 13.61
N ALA A 263 -0.86 -0.98 13.46
CA ALA A 263 -0.29 0.13 14.23
C ALA A 263 -0.49 -0.07 15.73
N ILE A 264 -1.73 -0.32 16.13
CA ILE A 264 -2.12 -0.47 17.53
C ILE A 264 -1.48 -1.72 18.13
N HIS A 265 -1.51 -2.84 17.41
CA HIS A 265 -0.86 -4.09 17.82
C HIS A 265 0.64 -3.92 18.04
N GLY A 266 1.32 -3.24 17.12
CA GLY A 266 2.75 -2.94 17.21
C GLY A 266 3.11 -2.07 18.42
N GLU A 267 2.25 -1.13 18.81
CA GLU A 267 2.43 -0.33 20.04
C GLU A 267 2.18 -1.18 21.30
N ARG A 268 1.07 -1.93 21.35
CA ARG A 268 0.69 -2.76 22.50
C ARG A 268 1.74 -3.80 22.84
N LYS A 269 2.25 -4.53 21.84
CA LYS A 269 3.32 -5.53 22.04
C LYS A 269 4.54 -4.92 22.73
N LYS A 270 4.95 -3.71 22.33
CA LYS A 270 6.12 -3.04 22.89
C LYS A 270 5.90 -2.58 24.34
N VAL A 271 4.69 -2.11 24.68
CA VAL A 271 4.35 -1.76 26.06
C VAL A 271 4.40 -2.98 26.97
N ILE A 272 3.81 -4.10 26.54
CA ILE A 272 3.81 -5.36 27.29
C ILE A 272 5.24 -5.87 27.48
N SER A 273 6.07 -5.88 26.43
CA SER A 273 7.47 -6.31 26.55
C SER A 273 8.29 -5.43 27.52
N ARG A 274 8.03 -4.12 27.55
CA ARG A 274 8.71 -3.20 28.50
C ARG A 274 8.25 -3.42 29.94
N ALA A 275 6.96 -3.63 30.16
CA ALA A 275 6.42 -3.96 31.49
C ALA A 275 6.98 -5.29 32.01
N ALA A 276 7.03 -6.32 31.16
CA ALA A 276 7.63 -7.61 31.50
C ALA A 276 9.13 -7.49 31.84
N ALA A 277 9.88 -6.66 31.11
CA ALA A 277 11.29 -6.42 31.39
C ALA A 277 11.49 -5.69 32.75
N ALA A 278 10.68 -4.67 33.03
CA ALA A 278 10.74 -3.93 34.30
C ALA A 278 10.41 -4.84 35.50
N ASN A 279 9.37 -5.68 35.38
CA ASN A 279 9.00 -6.63 36.44
C ASN A 279 10.14 -7.63 36.73
N LYS A 280 10.85 -8.07 35.69
CA LYS A 280 12.00 -8.97 35.84
C LYS A 280 13.19 -8.31 36.55
N GLU A 281 13.44 -7.03 36.30
CA GLU A 281 14.47 -6.25 37.02
C GLU A 281 14.12 -6.10 38.51
N VAL A 282 12.85 -5.82 38.83
CA VAL A 282 12.36 -5.73 40.22
C VAL A 282 12.54 -7.07 40.95
N GLU A 283 12.13 -8.19 40.34
CA GLU A 283 12.29 -9.53 40.92
C GLU A 283 13.78 -9.88 41.18
N THR A 284 14.66 -9.49 40.26
CA THR A 284 16.10 -9.78 40.38
C THR A 284 16.80 -8.86 41.41
N SER A 285 16.30 -7.64 41.60
CA SER A 285 16.85 -6.66 42.56
C SER A 285 16.32 -6.80 43.98
N THR A 286 15.24 -7.56 44.18
CA THR A 286 14.71 -7.87 45.52
C THR A 286 15.62 -8.93 46.17
N PRO A 287 16.23 -8.68 47.33
CA PRO A 287 17.07 -9.67 47.99
C PRO A 287 16.27 -10.94 48.27
N ARG A 288 16.77 -12.10 47.84
CA ARG A 288 16.20 -13.39 48.26
C ARG A 288 16.26 -13.46 49.78
N HIS A 289 15.11 -13.41 50.43
CA HIS A 289 15.01 -13.63 51.86
C HIS A 289 15.51 -15.07 52.15
N PRO A 290 16.44 -15.29 53.10
CA PRO A 290 17.06 -16.60 53.33
C PRO A 290 16.14 -17.71 53.89
N THR A 291 14.82 -17.61 53.74
CA THR A 291 13.87 -18.52 54.40
C THR A 291 13.36 -19.66 53.53
N ASP A 292 13.83 -19.82 52.29
CA ASP A 292 13.52 -21.02 51.50
C ASP A 292 14.47 -22.18 51.87
N ASN A 293 14.38 -22.61 53.12
CA ASN A 293 14.93 -23.88 53.60
C ASN A 293 14.13 -25.03 52.99
N LYS A 294 14.42 -25.36 51.73
CA LYS A 294 14.14 -26.71 51.23
C LYS A 294 15.18 -27.64 51.85
N LEU A 295 14.77 -28.33 52.91
CA LEU A 295 15.52 -29.43 53.50
C LEU A 295 15.90 -30.45 52.40
N PRO A 296 17.16 -30.90 52.31
CA PRO A 296 17.52 -31.99 51.41
C PRO A 296 17.04 -33.30 52.03
N PHE A 297 15.92 -33.85 51.53
CA PHE A 297 15.48 -35.19 51.95
C PHE A 297 15.95 -36.27 50.97
N ALA A 298 16.69 -37.21 51.55
CA ALA A 298 16.92 -38.59 51.14
C ALA A 298 17.84 -38.88 49.94
N GLN A 299 19.11 -39.04 50.30
CA GLN A 299 20.06 -40.01 49.75
C GLN A 299 19.39 -41.40 49.64
N ARG A 300 19.25 -41.92 48.41
CA ARG A 300 18.87 -43.32 48.16
C ARG A 300 20.05 -44.22 48.50
N VAL A 301 19.90 -45.02 49.55
CA VAL A 301 20.77 -46.17 49.83
C VAL A 301 20.24 -47.35 49.02
N TYR A 302 21.12 -47.96 48.22
CA TYR A 302 20.91 -49.26 47.59
C TYR A 302 21.18 -50.35 48.63
N ILE A 303 20.21 -51.24 48.82
CA ILE A 303 20.40 -52.63 49.26
C ILE A 303 19.64 -53.49 48.24
#